data_AF-A0A6I9N5W3-F1
#
_entry.id   AF-A0A6I9N5W3-F1
#
_cell.length_a   1.000
_cell.length_b   1.000
_cell.length_c   1.000
_cell.angle_alpha   90.00
_cell.angle_beta   90.00
_cell.angle_gamma   90.00
#
_symmetry.space_group_name_H-M   'P 1'
#
loop_
_entity.id
_entity.type
_entity.pdbx_description
1 polymer ?
#
loop_
_entity_poly.entity_id
_entity_poly.type
_entity_poly.pdbx_seq_one_letter_code
_entity_poly.pdbx_strand_id
1 'polypeptide(L)'
;MRTSRKGNVEMPAFMRHLVKETEKRVSSFFKGGRGGAAEGEHPGEGEREEVIPSPYLDRPVMDKLTEEGCARWGLTYALGSMQGWRASMEDFHNCVPQLGGELADWSFFAVFDGHAGSTVAHYCSQHLLGQILATGGIGPEDDPERVKGAIIDGFLHTDKHLHSVARREGWERGGTTVVAALISPYYIYFANCGDSRAMLCRSGQVCFSTEDHKPYCPLEKERIEAAGGTVSIQRINGSLAVSRALGDFSYKGAENRMPTEQMVSPEPEVCVVERSPADEFLVLACDGVWDIISNEELCAFIHNRLSVCTDLRDVCTQVIDLCLYKGSLDNISIILLCFPGAPQLSAEALHQEAELEDLLESKVAEIYSELCARGEEPDLLSVLTLLASTVIPGLPPGGGIQSKRNCIISAYYQQREHYKPNGMM
;
A
#
# COMPACT_ATOMS: atom_id res chain seq x y z
N MET A 1 32.53 -1.16 -17.67
CA MET A 1 31.85 -0.19 -18.55
C MET A 1 31.33 -0.88 -19.80
N ARG A 2 30.05 -1.24 -19.81
CA ARG A 2 29.26 -1.51 -21.03
C ARG A 2 27.89 -0.91 -20.77
N THR A 3 27.58 0.17 -21.48
CA THR A 3 26.32 0.90 -21.41
C THR A 3 25.26 0.14 -22.21
N SER A 4 24.16 -0.27 -21.58
CA SER A 4 23.01 -0.83 -22.29
C SER A 4 22.18 0.31 -22.89
N ARG A 5 21.94 0.20 -24.19
CA ARG A 5 21.06 1.10 -24.95
C ARG A 5 19.63 1.01 -24.40
N LYS A 6 19.04 2.16 -24.05
CA LYS A 6 17.60 2.31 -23.84
C LYS A 6 16.90 2.14 -25.19
N GLY A 7 16.22 1.01 -25.38
CA GLY A 7 15.24 0.85 -26.46
C GLY A 7 13.95 1.56 -26.05
N ASN A 8 13.39 2.35 -26.96
CA ASN A 8 12.02 2.86 -26.82
C ASN A 8 11.08 1.65 -26.94
N VAL A 9 10.60 1.13 -25.81
CA VAL A 9 9.60 0.06 -25.79
C VAL A 9 8.25 0.70 -26.04
N GLU A 10 7.66 0.42 -27.20
CA GLU A 10 6.32 0.86 -27.52
C GLU A 10 5.32 0.17 -26.58
N MET A 11 4.43 0.96 -26.01
CA MET A 11 3.59 0.53 -24.90
C MET A 11 2.51 -0.48 -25.34
N PRO A 12 2.44 -1.65 -24.69
CA PRO A 12 1.43 -2.65 -24.98
C PRO A 12 0.00 -2.07 -24.87
N ALA A 13 -0.90 -2.50 -25.75
CA ALA A 13 -2.28 -1.98 -25.82
C ALA A 13 -3.06 -2.14 -24.50
N PHE A 14 -2.70 -3.09 -23.64
CA PHE A 14 -3.37 -3.31 -22.35
C PHE A 14 -3.18 -2.15 -21.37
N MET A 15 -1.96 -1.59 -21.30
CA MET A 15 -1.67 -0.46 -20.42
C MET A 15 -2.51 0.74 -20.84
N ARG A 16 -2.67 0.98 -22.15
CA ARG A 16 -3.57 2.03 -22.67
C ARG A 16 -5.03 1.82 -22.31
N HIS A 17 -5.45 0.58 -22.08
CA HIS A 17 -6.85 0.28 -21.79
C HIS A 17 -7.17 0.26 -20.29
N LEU A 18 -6.23 -0.21 -19.46
CA LEU A 18 -6.30 -0.09 -17.99
C LEU A 18 -6.46 1.38 -17.60
N VAL A 19 -5.73 2.28 -18.27
CA VAL A 19 -5.89 3.74 -18.19
C VAL A 19 -7.31 4.17 -18.48
N LYS A 20 -7.89 3.76 -19.60
CA LYS A 20 -9.24 4.16 -19.97
C LYS A 20 -10.32 3.65 -19.01
N GLU A 21 -10.15 2.44 -18.45
CA GLU A 21 -11.10 1.91 -17.44
C GLU A 21 -10.98 2.67 -16.12
N THR A 22 -9.75 2.93 -15.70
CA THR A 22 -9.45 3.72 -14.51
C THR A 22 -9.94 5.15 -14.65
N GLU A 23 -9.67 5.82 -15.78
CA GLU A 23 -10.20 7.15 -16.13
C GLU A 23 -11.73 7.16 -16.12
N LYS A 24 -12.40 6.12 -16.64
CA LYS A 24 -13.86 6.00 -16.57
C LYS A 24 -14.35 5.88 -15.13
N ARG A 25 -13.68 5.11 -14.28
CA ARG A 25 -14.01 4.95 -12.86
C ARG A 25 -13.79 6.26 -12.09
N VAL A 26 -12.63 6.90 -12.25
CA VAL A 26 -12.30 8.21 -11.66
C VAL A 26 -13.28 9.28 -12.12
N SER A 27 -13.54 9.37 -13.42
CA SER A 27 -14.50 10.32 -14.00
C SER A 27 -15.92 10.10 -13.47
N SER A 28 -16.34 8.85 -13.26
CA SER A 28 -17.66 8.54 -12.68
C SER A 28 -17.76 8.91 -11.21
N PHE A 29 -16.68 8.71 -10.44
CA PHE A 29 -16.62 9.01 -9.01
C PHE A 29 -16.66 10.53 -8.75
N PHE A 30 -15.94 11.33 -9.55
CA PHE A 30 -15.95 12.80 -9.43
C PHE A 30 -17.18 13.45 -10.08
N LYS A 31 -17.86 12.81 -11.05
CA LYS A 31 -19.11 13.33 -11.64
C LYS A 31 -20.36 13.05 -10.81
N GLY A 32 -20.30 12.14 -9.84
CA GLY A 32 -21.43 11.82 -8.94
C GLY A 32 -21.80 12.93 -7.94
N GLY A 33 -21.02 14.01 -7.85
CA GLY A 33 -21.18 15.08 -6.85
C GLY A 33 -21.82 16.39 -7.34
N ARG A 34 -22.23 16.51 -8.61
CA ARG A 34 -22.88 17.75 -9.12
C ARG A 34 -24.26 17.46 -9.69
N GLY A 35 -25.23 17.27 -8.78
CA GLY A 35 -26.65 17.30 -9.09
C GLY A 35 -27.25 18.70 -8.90
N GLY A 36 -27.67 19.33 -10.00
CA GLY A 36 -28.75 20.32 -10.04
C GLY A 36 -28.38 21.80 -9.84
N ALA A 37 -28.39 22.59 -10.92
CA ALA A 37 -29.41 23.62 -11.17
C ALA A 37 -28.95 24.70 -12.19
N ALA A 38 -29.90 25.00 -13.09
CA ALA A 38 -30.19 26.27 -13.77
C ALA A 38 -29.24 26.81 -14.86
N GLU A 39 -29.78 26.77 -16.08
CA GLU A 39 -29.40 27.57 -17.24
C GLU A 39 -29.59 29.08 -16.97
N GLY A 40 -28.61 29.89 -17.38
CA GLY A 40 -28.68 31.35 -17.38
C GLY A 40 -27.39 31.97 -17.94
N GLU A 41 -27.48 32.53 -19.15
CA GLU A 41 -26.40 33.13 -19.93
C GLU A 41 -25.82 34.41 -19.31
N HIS A 42 -24.49 34.60 -19.39
CA HIS A 42 -23.82 35.84 -19.83
C HIS A 42 -22.31 35.59 -20.07
N PRO A 43 -21.70 36.12 -21.16
CA PRO A 43 -20.29 35.91 -21.46
C PRO A 43 -19.42 37.00 -20.81
N GLY A 44 -18.69 36.63 -19.75
CA GLY A 44 -17.72 37.49 -19.07
C GLY A 44 -16.31 36.91 -19.20
N GLU A 45 -15.42 37.74 -19.74
CA GLU A 45 -13.95 37.79 -19.64
C GLU A 45 -13.20 36.52 -19.20
N GLY A 46 -12.37 36.00 -20.11
CA GLY A 46 -11.53 34.82 -19.92
C GLY A 46 -10.61 34.91 -18.70
N GLU A 47 -11.07 34.31 -17.61
CA GLU A 47 -10.20 33.75 -16.58
C GLU A 47 -9.34 32.68 -17.25
N ARG A 48 -8.01 32.85 -17.21
CA ARG A 48 -7.12 31.72 -17.48
C ARG A 48 -7.41 30.70 -16.38
N GLU A 49 -8.18 29.66 -16.68
CA GLU A 49 -8.30 28.50 -15.81
C GLU A 49 -6.87 28.03 -15.51
N GLU A 50 -6.41 28.24 -14.27
CA GLU A 50 -5.22 27.57 -13.79
C GLU A 50 -5.51 26.07 -13.86
N VAL A 51 -4.94 25.41 -14.86
CA VAL A 51 -5.03 23.96 -15.01
C VAL A 51 -4.29 23.36 -13.82
N ILE A 52 -5.02 23.06 -12.75
CA ILE A 52 -4.50 22.31 -11.62
C ILE A 52 -4.04 20.96 -12.19
N PRO A 53 -2.74 20.62 -12.13
CA PRO A 53 -2.25 19.35 -12.65
C PRO A 53 -2.99 18.21 -11.98
N SER A 54 -3.47 17.24 -12.77
CA SER A 54 -4.07 16.03 -12.24
C SER A 54 -3.10 15.35 -11.26
N PRO A 55 -3.56 14.90 -10.09
CA PRO A 55 -2.71 14.12 -9.17
C PRO A 55 -2.38 12.72 -9.73
N TYR A 56 -3.04 12.33 -10.82
CA TYR A 56 -2.87 11.05 -11.50
C TYR A 56 -2.22 11.22 -12.87
N LEU A 57 -1.38 10.24 -13.22
CA LEU A 57 -0.74 10.07 -14.51
C LEU A 57 -1.68 9.46 -15.54
N ASP A 58 -1.40 9.71 -16.81
CA ASP A 58 -2.05 9.04 -17.93
C ASP A 58 -1.73 7.53 -17.99
N ARG A 59 -0.71 7.06 -17.26
CA ARG A 59 -0.30 5.64 -17.19
C ARG A 59 0.37 5.36 -15.85
N PRO A 60 0.17 4.16 -15.27
CA PRO A 60 0.80 3.84 -14.02
C PRO A 60 2.29 3.56 -14.22
N VAL A 61 3.11 4.00 -13.29
CA VAL A 61 4.51 3.59 -13.17
C VAL A 61 4.53 2.23 -12.47
N MET A 62 4.79 1.18 -13.23
CA MET A 62 4.73 -0.21 -12.74
C MET A 62 6.08 -0.77 -12.28
N ASP A 63 7.16 0.02 -12.40
CA ASP A 63 8.47 -0.34 -11.85
C ASP A 63 8.36 -0.51 -10.33
N LYS A 64 8.91 -1.62 -9.84
CA LYS A 64 8.86 -1.96 -8.43
C LYS A 64 10.26 -1.85 -7.81
N LEU A 65 10.34 -1.15 -6.70
CA LEU A 65 11.45 -1.32 -5.77
C LEU A 65 11.16 -2.57 -4.94
N THR A 66 12.13 -3.48 -4.84
CA THR A 66 12.03 -4.63 -3.97
C THR A 66 13.32 -4.79 -3.16
N GLU A 67 13.16 -5.17 -1.90
CA GLU A 67 14.27 -5.48 -1.00
C GLU A 67 13.92 -6.73 -0.22
N GLU A 68 14.93 -7.45 0.26
CA GLU A 68 14.75 -8.60 1.13
C GLU A 68 15.87 -8.66 2.17
N GLY A 69 15.62 -9.37 3.26
CA GLY A 69 16.62 -9.61 4.28
C GLY A 69 16.14 -10.56 5.35
N CYS A 70 17.00 -10.81 6.34
CA CYS A 70 16.68 -11.69 7.44
C CYS A 70 17.37 -11.26 8.74
N ALA A 71 16.78 -11.67 9.86
CA ALA A 71 17.35 -11.59 11.19
C ALA A 71 17.95 -12.94 11.58
N ARG A 72 18.95 -12.94 12.47
CA ARG A 72 19.63 -14.17 12.92
C ARG A 72 18.72 -15.16 13.64
N TRP A 73 17.64 -14.67 14.24
CA TRP A 73 16.68 -15.48 14.99
C TRP A 73 15.58 -16.09 14.09
N GLY A 74 15.69 -15.96 12.76
CA GLY A 74 14.83 -16.66 11.80
C GLY A 74 13.67 -15.83 11.24
N LEU A 75 13.63 -14.52 11.52
CA LEU A 75 12.75 -13.61 10.78
C LEU A 75 13.29 -13.40 9.37
N THR A 76 12.45 -13.54 8.36
CA THR A 76 12.77 -13.10 6.99
C THR A 76 11.80 -12.02 6.59
N TYR A 77 12.21 -11.10 5.72
CA TYR A 77 11.32 -10.08 5.19
C TYR A 77 11.55 -9.83 3.71
N ALA A 78 10.49 -9.36 3.07
CA ALA A 78 10.60 -8.66 1.80
C ALA A 78 9.77 -7.38 1.82
N LEU A 79 10.22 -6.43 1.03
CA LEU A 79 9.56 -5.18 0.74
C LEU A 79 9.21 -5.16 -0.75
N GLY A 80 8.05 -4.62 -1.07
CA GLY A 80 7.76 -4.12 -2.41
C GLY A 80 7.18 -2.70 -2.32
N SER A 81 7.57 -1.82 -3.24
CA SER A 81 6.89 -0.55 -3.44
C SER A 81 6.78 -0.15 -4.91
N MET A 82 5.69 0.54 -5.26
CA MET A 82 5.35 0.95 -6.62
C MET A 82 4.61 2.28 -6.60
N GLN A 83 4.99 3.20 -7.48
CA GLN A 83 4.35 4.51 -7.59
C GLN A 83 2.91 4.43 -8.11
N GLY A 84 2.62 3.49 -9.03
CA GLY A 84 1.27 3.33 -9.55
C GLY A 84 0.80 4.55 -10.34
N TRP A 85 -0.43 4.99 -10.09
CA TRP A 85 -1.07 6.05 -10.89
C TRP A 85 -0.72 7.46 -10.44
N ARG A 86 -0.10 7.65 -9.29
CA ARG A 86 0.19 8.98 -8.75
C ARG A 86 1.33 9.65 -9.53
N ALA A 87 1.28 10.97 -9.61
CA ALA A 87 2.33 11.76 -10.27
C ALA A 87 3.69 11.69 -9.53
N SER A 88 3.67 11.48 -8.21
CA SER A 88 4.82 11.34 -7.32
C SER A 88 4.77 9.99 -6.58
N MET A 89 5.95 9.53 -6.14
CA MET A 89 6.10 8.48 -5.12
C MET A 89 6.44 9.17 -3.81
N GLU A 90 5.49 9.19 -2.86
CA GLU A 90 5.60 9.85 -1.56
C GLU A 90 5.77 8.84 -0.40
N ASP A 91 5.60 7.55 -0.68
CA ASP A 91 5.87 6.46 0.26
C ASP A 91 7.37 6.23 0.52
N PHE A 92 7.70 5.96 1.78
CA PHE A 92 8.99 5.45 2.24
C PHE A 92 8.81 4.27 3.20
N HIS A 93 9.93 3.64 3.54
CA HIS A 93 9.96 2.52 4.48
C HIS A 93 11.28 2.54 5.26
N ASN A 94 11.32 1.79 6.36
CA ASN A 94 12.55 1.48 7.07
C ASN A 94 12.52 0.01 7.49
N CYS A 95 13.53 -0.75 7.07
CA CYS A 95 13.64 -2.19 7.33
C CYS A 95 14.95 -2.48 8.06
N VAL A 96 14.88 -2.67 9.37
CA VAL A 96 16.02 -2.99 10.22
C VAL A 96 15.81 -4.38 10.83
N PRO A 97 16.21 -5.46 10.14
CA PRO A 97 16.01 -6.82 10.63
C PRO A 97 16.79 -7.12 11.92
N GLN A 98 17.83 -6.34 12.22
CA GLN A 98 18.64 -6.52 13.42
C GLN A 98 19.13 -5.15 13.93
N LEU A 99 18.75 -4.81 15.16
CA LEU A 99 19.32 -3.64 15.86
C LEU A 99 20.75 -3.95 16.36
N GLY A 100 21.44 -2.91 16.85
CA GLY A 100 22.80 -3.02 17.35
C GLY A 100 22.89 -3.22 18.87
N GLY A 101 24.09 -3.59 19.35
CA GLY A 101 24.40 -3.63 20.78
C GLY A 101 23.61 -4.69 21.55
N GLU A 102 23.09 -4.32 22.73
CA GLU A 102 22.28 -5.20 23.59
C GLU A 102 20.90 -5.52 22.99
N LEU A 103 20.49 -4.82 21.94
CA LEU A 103 19.24 -5.03 21.23
C LEU A 103 19.43 -5.91 19.97
N ALA A 104 20.50 -6.70 19.87
CA ALA A 104 20.80 -7.50 18.68
C ALA A 104 19.69 -8.49 18.27
N ASP A 105 18.81 -8.89 19.18
CA ASP A 105 17.67 -9.76 18.90
C ASP A 105 16.36 -8.99 18.62
N TRP A 106 16.45 -7.67 18.48
CA TRP A 106 15.33 -6.81 18.13
C TRP A 106 15.36 -6.44 16.65
N SER A 107 14.19 -6.17 16.09
CA SER A 107 14.01 -5.73 14.71
C SER A 107 13.02 -4.56 14.66
N PHE A 108 13.17 -3.67 13.68
CA PHE A 108 12.24 -2.56 13.44
C PHE A 108 11.86 -2.49 11.97
N PHE A 109 10.57 -2.38 11.71
CA PHE A 109 10.02 -2.22 10.36
C PHE A 109 8.96 -1.13 10.37
N ALA A 110 8.93 -0.29 9.34
CA ALA A 110 7.92 0.75 9.22
C ALA A 110 7.63 1.12 7.76
N VAL A 111 6.37 1.46 7.47
CA VAL A 111 5.91 2.11 6.23
C VAL A 111 5.46 3.53 6.57
N PHE A 112 5.85 4.46 5.70
CA PHE A 112 5.57 5.89 5.80
C PHE A 112 4.84 6.31 4.53
N ASP A 113 3.53 6.59 4.63
CA ASP A 113 2.75 7.11 3.51
C ASP A 113 2.79 8.63 3.56
N GLY A 114 3.43 9.25 2.58
CA GLY A 114 3.63 10.70 2.53
C GLY A 114 2.49 11.39 1.78
N HIS A 115 2.12 12.59 2.22
CA HIS A 115 1.12 13.39 1.51
C HIS A 115 1.50 14.86 1.43
N ALA A 116 1.13 15.48 0.31
CA ALA A 116 1.46 16.86 -0.05
C ALA A 116 2.98 17.12 -0.06
N GLY A 117 3.73 16.13 -0.58
CA GLY A 117 5.17 16.11 -0.70
C GLY A 117 5.80 15.00 0.14
N SER A 118 7.02 14.62 -0.25
CA SER A 118 7.66 13.39 0.22
C SER A 118 8.72 13.64 1.30
N THR A 119 9.05 14.91 1.59
CA THR A 119 10.15 15.27 2.49
C THR A 119 9.92 14.81 3.93
N VAL A 120 8.69 14.93 4.45
CA VAL A 120 8.37 14.51 5.83
C VAL A 120 8.48 12.99 5.96
N ALA A 121 7.89 12.24 5.03
CA ALA A 121 7.98 10.78 4.98
C ALA A 121 9.45 10.31 4.87
N HIS A 122 10.22 10.94 3.97
CA HIS A 122 11.64 10.65 3.82
C HIS A 122 12.42 10.87 5.12
N TYR A 123 12.24 12.02 5.77
CA TYR A 123 12.92 12.32 7.03
C TYR A 123 12.54 11.32 8.12
N CYS A 124 11.25 11.02 8.28
CA CYS A 124 10.76 10.07 9.28
C CYS A 124 11.37 8.68 9.06
N SER A 125 11.45 8.22 7.81
CA SER A 125 12.03 6.93 7.46
C SER A 125 13.49 6.77 7.94
N GLN A 126 14.26 7.86 7.97
CA GLN A 126 15.66 7.85 8.37
C GLN A 126 15.88 8.08 9.88
N HIS A 127 14.96 8.77 10.56
CA HIS A 127 15.22 9.32 11.89
C HIS A 127 14.31 8.79 13.00
N LEU A 128 13.10 8.30 12.69
CA LEU A 128 12.13 7.92 13.72
C LEU A 128 12.67 6.85 14.68
N LEU A 129 13.25 5.77 14.14
CA LEU A 129 13.86 4.72 14.97
C LEU A 129 14.94 5.28 15.90
N GLY A 130 15.79 6.18 15.38
CA GLY A 130 16.83 6.82 16.20
C GLY A 130 16.25 7.65 17.35
N GLN A 131 15.14 8.36 17.11
CA GLN A 131 14.44 9.14 18.15
C GLN A 131 13.81 8.23 19.20
N ILE A 132 13.19 7.12 18.80
CA ILE A 132 12.64 6.11 19.72
C ILE A 132 13.75 5.53 20.61
N LEU A 133 14.88 5.10 20.01
CA LEU A 133 16.00 4.53 20.76
C LEU A 133 16.66 5.55 21.71
N ALA A 134 16.74 6.83 21.29
CA ALA A 134 17.33 7.89 22.09
C ALA A 134 16.55 8.23 23.36
N THR A 135 15.28 7.81 23.48
CA THR A 135 14.51 7.94 24.74
C THR A 135 15.11 7.11 25.88
N GLY A 136 15.89 6.07 25.55
CA GLY A 136 16.44 5.12 26.53
C GLY A 136 15.38 4.24 27.19
N GLY A 137 14.17 4.16 26.66
CA GLY A 137 13.12 3.27 27.18
C GLY A 137 13.08 1.89 26.51
N ILE A 138 13.88 1.66 25.47
CA ILE A 138 14.06 0.35 24.84
C ILE A 138 15.31 -0.31 25.43
N GLY A 139 15.15 -1.49 26.02
CA GLY A 139 16.24 -2.21 26.67
C GLY A 139 15.99 -3.73 26.70
N PRO A 140 17.02 -4.53 27.03
CA PRO A 140 16.93 -5.99 27.04
C PRO A 140 15.95 -6.54 28.09
N GLU A 141 15.53 -5.73 29.06
CA GLU A 141 14.48 -6.06 30.01
C GLU A 141 13.10 -6.23 29.35
N ASP A 142 12.90 -5.62 28.18
CA ASP A 142 11.67 -5.73 27.38
C ASP A 142 10.38 -5.45 28.19
N ASP A 143 10.41 -4.41 29.03
CA ASP A 143 9.25 -3.95 29.82
C ASP A 143 8.23 -3.27 28.89
N PRO A 144 7.02 -3.85 28.71
CA PRO A 144 6.08 -3.34 27.71
C PRO A 144 5.63 -1.90 27.94
N GLU A 145 5.47 -1.47 29.19
CA GLU A 145 5.00 -0.11 29.48
C GLU A 145 6.10 0.92 29.23
N ARG A 146 7.36 0.57 29.55
CA ARG A 146 8.52 1.41 29.25
C ARG A 146 8.74 1.54 27.74
N VAL A 147 8.59 0.45 26.99
CA VAL A 147 8.73 0.43 25.54
C VAL A 147 7.60 1.23 24.87
N LYS A 148 6.35 1.08 25.31
CA LYS A 148 5.23 1.90 24.83
C LYS A 148 5.51 3.39 25.02
N GLY A 149 5.95 3.78 26.22
CA GLY A 149 6.31 5.17 26.52
C GLY A 149 7.41 5.69 25.60
N ALA A 150 8.47 4.91 25.38
CA ALA A 150 9.56 5.25 24.46
C ALA A 150 9.11 5.46 23.01
N ILE A 151 8.18 4.63 22.53
CA ILE A 151 7.62 4.76 21.18
C ILE A 151 6.82 6.07 21.09
N ILE A 152 5.92 6.35 22.03
CA ILE A 152 5.12 7.58 22.04
C ILE A 152 6.05 8.81 22.10
N ASP A 153 6.99 8.83 23.04
CA ASP A 153 7.96 9.92 23.18
C ASP A 153 8.80 10.11 21.92
N GLY A 154 9.22 9.02 21.27
CA GLY A 154 9.96 9.05 20.00
C GLY A 154 9.18 9.73 18.88
N PHE A 155 7.88 9.45 18.75
CA PHE A 155 7.00 10.12 17.77
C PHE A 155 6.84 11.61 18.10
N LEU A 156 6.55 11.95 19.35
CA LEU A 156 6.36 13.35 19.78
C LEU A 156 7.64 14.18 19.63
N HIS A 157 8.80 13.61 19.96
CA HIS A 157 10.11 14.23 19.74
C HIS A 157 10.41 14.41 18.26
N THR A 158 10.09 13.42 17.42
CA THR A 158 10.26 13.50 15.96
C THR A 158 9.42 14.63 15.39
N ASP A 159 8.12 14.70 15.71
CA ASP A 159 7.22 15.75 15.21
C ASP A 159 7.66 17.16 15.64
N LYS A 160 8.06 17.30 16.91
CA LYS A 160 8.59 18.57 17.43
C LYS A 160 9.87 18.99 16.71
N HIS A 161 10.77 18.05 16.44
CA HIS A 161 12.01 18.33 15.71
C HIS A 161 11.71 18.73 14.25
N LEU A 162 10.85 17.97 13.57
CA LEU A 162 10.36 18.28 12.23
C LEU A 162 9.78 19.69 12.14
N HIS A 163 9.00 20.12 13.13
CA HIS A 163 8.42 21.47 13.12
C HIS A 163 9.49 22.57 13.07
N SER A 164 10.59 22.37 13.79
CA SER A 164 11.72 23.31 13.81
C SER A 164 12.49 23.31 12.49
N VAL A 165 12.71 22.13 11.91
CA VAL A 165 13.48 21.95 10.65
C VAL A 165 12.67 22.45 9.46
N ALA A 166 11.40 22.05 9.35
CA ALA A 166 10.51 22.44 8.24
C ALA A 166 10.39 23.97 8.12
N ARG A 167 10.32 24.69 9.24
CA ARG A 167 10.30 26.17 9.25
C ARG A 167 11.62 26.79 8.80
N ARG A 168 12.76 26.20 9.19
CA ARG A 168 14.10 26.72 8.87
C ARG A 168 14.45 26.49 7.40
N GLU A 169 14.15 25.30 6.90
CA GLU A 169 14.50 24.86 5.55
C GLU A 169 13.40 25.20 4.51
N GLY A 170 12.23 25.65 4.95
CA GLY A 170 11.12 26.04 4.07
C GLY A 170 10.48 24.85 3.33
N TRP A 171 10.32 23.72 4.02
CA TRP A 171 9.74 22.50 3.44
C TRP A 171 8.29 22.66 3.02
N GLU A 172 7.82 21.76 2.15
CA GLU A 172 6.40 21.60 1.86
C GLU A 172 5.55 21.43 3.13
N ARG A 173 4.28 21.83 3.02
CA ARG A 173 3.28 21.69 4.10
C ARG A 173 2.63 20.31 4.07
N GLY A 174 3.45 19.28 3.98
CA GLY A 174 3.02 17.89 3.96
C GLY A 174 3.09 17.20 5.32
N GLY A 175 2.71 15.95 5.32
CA GLY A 175 2.77 15.05 6.46
C GLY A 175 3.07 13.64 6.02
N THR A 176 3.11 12.74 7.00
CA THR A 176 3.19 11.31 6.72
C THR A 176 2.45 10.52 7.78
N THR A 177 1.77 9.47 7.34
CA THR A 177 1.34 8.41 8.24
C THR A 177 2.53 7.53 8.60
N VAL A 178 2.42 6.79 9.69
CA VAL A 178 3.40 5.79 10.07
C VAL A 178 2.69 4.57 10.60
N VAL A 179 2.98 3.41 10.01
CA VAL A 179 2.74 2.13 10.66
C VAL A 179 4.09 1.45 10.90
N ALA A 180 4.35 1.05 12.14
CA ALA A 180 5.61 0.44 12.52
C ALA A 180 5.41 -0.79 13.42
N ALA A 181 6.38 -1.71 13.34
CA ALA A 181 6.53 -2.84 14.23
C ALA A 181 7.96 -2.88 14.79
N LEU A 182 8.07 -2.76 16.11
CA LEU A 182 9.30 -3.07 16.85
C LEU A 182 9.12 -4.47 17.44
N ILE A 183 9.98 -5.40 17.05
CA ILE A 183 9.87 -6.83 17.40
C ILE A 183 11.01 -7.17 18.34
N SER A 184 10.68 -7.63 19.54
CA SER A 184 11.62 -8.12 20.54
C SER A 184 11.59 -9.66 20.58
N PRO A 185 12.41 -10.32 21.43
CA PRO A 185 12.31 -11.75 21.65
C PRO A 185 10.92 -12.23 22.12
N TYR A 186 10.18 -11.40 22.86
CA TYR A 186 8.94 -11.79 23.53
C TYR A 186 7.68 -11.10 22.97
N TYR A 187 7.80 -9.90 22.42
CA TYR A 187 6.67 -9.07 22.03
C TYR A 187 6.82 -8.49 20.61
N ILE A 188 5.67 -8.16 20.03
CA ILE A 188 5.56 -7.29 18.87
C ILE A 188 4.86 -6.01 19.33
N TYR A 189 5.57 -4.90 19.24
CA TYR A 189 5.08 -3.56 19.53
C TYR A 189 4.66 -2.90 18.22
N PHE A 190 3.36 -2.79 18.01
CA PHE A 190 2.77 -2.07 16.88
C PHE A 190 2.61 -0.62 17.25
N ALA A 191 3.01 0.29 16.36
CA ALA A 191 2.76 1.71 16.47
C ALA A 191 2.06 2.20 15.20
N ASN A 192 0.83 2.70 15.32
CA ASN A 192 0.10 3.27 14.18
C ASN A 192 -0.21 4.75 14.40
N CYS A 193 0.04 5.58 13.38
CA CYS A 193 -0.24 7.00 13.37
C CYS A 193 -0.68 7.39 11.95
N GLY A 194 -1.98 7.27 11.69
CA GLY A 194 -2.59 7.47 10.37
C GLY A 194 -3.38 6.24 9.91
N ASP A 195 -3.54 6.07 8.61
CA ASP A 195 -4.36 5.04 7.96
C ASP A 195 -3.57 4.02 7.12
N SER A 196 -2.24 4.05 7.20
CA SER A 196 -1.47 2.82 7.00
C SER A 196 -1.86 1.77 8.06
N ARG A 197 -1.66 0.48 7.77
CA ARG A 197 -2.11 -0.60 8.65
C ARG A 197 -1.13 -1.76 8.75
N ALA A 198 -1.08 -2.35 9.95
CA ALA A 198 -0.39 -3.59 10.25
C ALA A 198 -1.40 -4.73 10.42
N MET A 199 -1.02 -5.94 10.01
CA MET A 199 -1.84 -7.14 10.19
C MET A 199 -0.96 -8.36 10.49
N LEU A 200 -1.21 -9.02 11.62
CA LEU A 200 -0.52 -10.24 12.05
C LEU A 200 -1.38 -11.47 11.77
N CYS A 201 -0.80 -12.43 11.06
CA CYS A 201 -1.35 -13.76 10.86
C CYS A 201 -0.76 -14.76 11.87
N ARG A 202 -1.65 -15.54 12.49
CA ARG A 202 -1.31 -16.63 13.40
C ARG A 202 -2.23 -17.81 13.09
N SER A 203 -1.65 -18.99 12.85
CA SER A 203 -2.39 -20.21 12.50
C SER A 203 -3.36 -20.02 11.32
N GLY A 204 -2.91 -19.36 10.25
CA GLY A 204 -3.68 -19.08 9.04
C GLY A 204 -4.82 -18.05 9.18
N GLN A 205 -4.89 -17.32 10.30
CA GLN A 205 -5.95 -16.33 10.55
C GLN A 205 -5.38 -14.99 11.00
N VAL A 206 -6.09 -13.90 10.69
CA VAL A 206 -5.83 -12.57 11.23
C VAL A 206 -6.06 -12.61 12.73
N CYS A 207 -5.01 -12.47 13.53
CA CYS A 207 -5.12 -12.44 14.99
C CYS A 207 -5.02 -11.03 15.57
N PHE A 208 -4.44 -10.09 14.82
CA PHE A 208 -4.33 -8.70 15.22
C PHE A 208 -4.23 -7.80 13.98
N SER A 209 -4.81 -6.61 14.05
CA SER A 209 -4.56 -5.51 13.12
C SER A 209 -4.63 -4.17 13.85
N THR A 210 -3.84 -3.19 13.41
CA THR A 210 -3.98 -1.82 13.90
C THR A 210 -5.28 -1.18 13.42
N GLU A 211 -5.82 -0.21 14.16
CA GLU A 211 -6.98 0.57 13.73
C GLU A 211 -6.53 1.83 12.97
N ASP A 212 -7.22 2.15 11.87
CA ASP A 212 -6.91 3.32 11.05
C ASP A 212 -7.42 4.60 11.71
N HIS A 213 -6.57 5.63 11.71
CA HIS A 213 -6.90 6.94 12.26
C HIS A 213 -7.57 7.83 11.20
N LYS A 214 -8.88 7.64 11.05
CA LYS A 214 -9.71 8.43 10.13
C LYS A 214 -10.44 9.57 10.88
N PRO A 215 -10.61 10.75 10.26
CA PRO A 215 -11.27 11.91 10.89
C PRO A 215 -12.69 11.66 11.39
N TYR A 216 -13.41 10.68 10.83
CA TYR A 216 -14.77 10.36 11.23
C TYR A 216 -14.85 9.37 12.43
N CYS A 217 -13.72 8.82 12.87
CA CYS A 217 -13.68 7.98 14.08
C CYS A 217 -14.09 8.82 15.30
N PRO A 218 -14.90 8.30 16.26
CA PRO A 218 -15.51 9.12 17.29
C PRO A 218 -14.53 9.97 18.13
N LEU A 219 -13.45 9.37 18.63
CA LEU A 219 -12.43 10.06 19.44
C LEU A 219 -11.62 11.07 18.62
N GLU A 220 -11.34 10.74 17.36
CA GLU A 220 -10.62 11.62 16.43
C GLU A 220 -11.45 12.85 16.10
N LYS A 221 -12.74 12.64 15.79
CA LYS A 221 -13.70 13.70 15.52
C LYS A 221 -13.86 14.64 16.71
N GLU A 222 -14.00 14.08 17.91
CA GLU A 222 -14.10 14.87 19.14
C GLU A 222 -12.86 15.76 19.33
N ARG A 223 -11.65 15.20 19.17
CA ARG A 223 -10.40 15.97 19.23
C ARG A 223 -10.36 17.07 18.18
N ILE A 224 -10.72 16.77 16.93
CA ILE A 224 -10.74 17.74 15.82
C ILE A 224 -11.68 18.90 16.10
N GLU A 225 -12.90 18.63 16.55
CA GLU A 225 -13.91 19.66 16.87
C GLU A 225 -13.48 20.48 18.09
N ALA A 226 -12.91 19.83 19.11
CA ALA A 226 -12.35 20.51 20.28
C ALA A 226 -11.18 21.45 19.92
N ALA A 227 -10.39 21.11 18.90
CA ALA A 227 -9.32 21.95 18.35
C ALA A 227 -9.84 23.09 17.43
N GLY A 228 -11.16 23.23 17.28
CA GLY A 228 -11.79 24.26 16.45
C GLY A 228 -11.94 23.89 14.97
N GLY A 229 -11.70 22.62 14.62
CA GLY A 229 -11.87 22.09 13.27
C GLY A 229 -13.26 21.52 13.04
N THR A 230 -13.47 20.96 11.85
CA THR A 230 -14.69 20.27 11.46
C THR A 230 -14.35 18.98 10.71
N VAL A 231 -15.26 18.01 10.74
CA VAL A 231 -15.15 16.80 9.91
C VAL A 231 -16.24 16.85 8.84
N SER A 232 -15.83 17.10 7.60
CA SER A 232 -16.72 17.23 6.44
C SER A 232 -16.30 16.23 5.37
N ILE A 233 -17.25 15.40 4.92
CA ILE A 233 -16.99 14.36 3.90
C ILE A 233 -15.76 13.51 4.28
N GLN A 234 -15.73 13.03 5.53
CA GLN A 234 -14.63 12.22 6.09
C GLN A 234 -13.26 12.91 6.18
N ARG A 235 -13.19 14.22 5.96
CA ARG A 235 -11.94 15.00 5.96
C ARG A 235 -11.94 16.12 6.99
N ILE A 236 -10.77 16.41 7.58
CA ILE A 236 -10.55 17.59 8.43
C ILE A 236 -10.69 18.84 7.58
N ASN A 237 -11.65 19.70 7.94
CA ASN A 237 -12.01 20.94 7.24
C ASN A 237 -12.26 20.72 5.74
N GLY A 238 -12.71 19.52 5.35
CA GLY A 238 -12.93 19.14 3.95
C GLY A 238 -11.66 18.86 3.13
N SER A 239 -10.47 18.89 3.75
CA SER A 239 -9.18 18.74 3.04
C SER A 239 -8.45 17.44 3.36
N LEU A 240 -8.05 17.21 4.61
CA LEU A 240 -7.15 16.11 4.98
C LEU A 240 -7.92 14.85 5.39
N ALA A 241 -7.59 13.69 4.80
CA ALA A 241 -8.31 12.43 5.01
C ALA A 241 -7.82 11.58 6.20
N VAL A 242 -6.72 11.99 6.84
CA VAL A 242 -6.15 11.35 8.02
C VAL A 242 -6.33 12.24 9.25
N SER A 243 -6.52 11.62 10.41
CA SER A 243 -6.61 12.34 11.68
C SER A 243 -5.30 12.33 12.47
N ARG A 244 -4.38 11.41 12.17
CA ARG A 244 -3.06 11.36 12.81
C ARG A 244 -1.96 11.28 11.77
N ALA A 245 -0.90 12.04 12.00
CA ALA A 245 0.27 12.11 11.14
C ALA A 245 1.42 12.86 11.83
N LEU A 246 2.65 12.54 11.42
CA LEU A 246 3.80 13.42 11.62
C LEU A 246 3.80 14.52 10.55
N GLY A 247 4.23 15.73 10.88
CA GLY A 247 4.12 16.88 9.97
C GLY A 247 2.76 17.59 10.06
N ASP A 248 2.17 18.00 8.94
CA ASP A 248 0.85 18.66 8.86
C ASP A 248 0.70 19.87 9.80
N PHE A 249 1.76 20.67 9.93
CA PHE A 249 1.82 21.71 10.95
C PHE A 249 0.78 22.82 10.82
N SER A 250 0.15 22.97 9.66
CA SER A 250 -1.02 23.87 9.49
C SER A 250 -2.23 23.44 10.33
N TYR A 251 -2.31 22.16 10.71
CA TYR A 251 -3.37 21.59 11.54
C TYR A 251 -2.97 21.48 13.03
N LYS A 252 -1.77 21.96 13.38
CA LYS A 252 -1.15 21.86 14.72
C LYS A 252 -0.90 23.24 15.35
N GLY A 253 -1.83 24.17 15.14
CA GLY A 253 -1.73 25.57 15.59
C GLY A 253 -2.84 26.03 16.54
N ALA A 254 -3.68 25.12 17.05
CA ALA A 254 -4.75 25.48 17.97
C ALA A 254 -4.17 25.98 19.31
N GLU A 255 -4.60 27.17 19.73
CA GLU A 255 -4.16 27.79 20.98
C GLU A 255 -4.62 26.99 22.20
N ASN A 256 -3.79 26.95 23.25
CA ASN A 256 -4.08 26.25 24.52
C ASN A 256 -4.39 24.75 24.38
N ARG A 257 -3.85 24.11 23.33
CA ARG A 257 -3.95 22.66 23.10
C ARG A 257 -2.57 22.03 23.14
N MET A 258 -2.45 20.88 23.78
CA MET A 258 -1.24 20.07 23.76
C MET A 258 -0.97 19.52 22.35
N PRO A 259 0.25 19.06 22.03
CA PRO A 259 0.55 18.50 20.70
C PRO A 259 -0.40 17.40 20.26
N THR A 260 -0.88 16.57 21.20
CA THR A 260 -1.79 15.44 20.95
C THR A 260 -3.27 15.84 20.88
N GLU A 261 -3.58 17.09 21.21
CA GLU A 261 -4.95 17.66 21.21
C GLU A 261 -5.19 18.60 20.01
N GLN A 262 -4.29 18.58 19.03
CA GLN A 262 -4.40 19.34 17.79
C GLN A 262 -5.41 18.70 16.81
N MET A 263 -5.77 19.38 15.72
CA MET A 263 -6.67 18.78 14.71
C MET A 263 -6.04 17.52 14.11
N VAL A 264 -4.73 17.53 13.87
CA VAL A 264 -3.95 16.35 13.52
C VAL A 264 -3.02 16.01 14.68
N SER A 265 -3.13 14.80 15.23
CA SER A 265 -2.26 14.36 16.33
C SER A 265 -1.03 13.61 15.80
N PRO A 266 0.18 13.85 16.34
CA PRO A 266 1.36 13.03 16.08
C PRO A 266 1.46 11.80 17.00
N GLU A 267 0.50 11.60 17.91
CA GLU A 267 0.52 10.52 18.90
C GLU A 267 0.18 9.17 18.25
N PRO A 268 1.09 8.18 18.27
CA PRO A 268 0.78 6.85 17.78
C PRO A 268 -0.13 6.12 18.77
N GLU A 269 -1.01 5.28 18.26
CA GLU A 269 -1.55 4.18 19.05
C GLU A 269 -0.50 3.07 19.15
N VAL A 270 -0.18 2.63 20.37
CA VAL A 270 0.79 1.56 20.61
C VAL A 270 0.11 0.33 21.21
N CYS A 271 0.10 -0.75 20.43
CA CYS A 271 -0.46 -2.04 20.81
C CYS A 271 0.65 -3.08 20.98
N VAL A 272 0.52 -3.93 22.00
CA VAL A 272 1.55 -4.94 22.32
C VAL A 272 0.93 -6.32 22.25
N VAL A 273 1.54 -7.16 21.44
CA VAL A 273 1.13 -8.56 21.24
C VAL A 273 2.27 -9.46 21.68
N GLU A 274 1.99 -10.41 22.57
CA GLU A 274 2.96 -11.45 22.91
C GLU A 274 3.17 -12.39 21.71
N ARG A 275 4.44 -12.65 21.42
CA ARG A 275 4.85 -13.55 20.34
C ARG A 275 4.43 -14.97 20.63
N SER A 276 4.13 -15.69 19.56
CA SER A 276 3.79 -17.11 19.60
C SER A 276 4.62 -17.87 18.58
N PRO A 277 5.03 -19.11 18.86
CA PRO A 277 5.56 -20.01 17.83
C PRO A 277 4.59 -20.27 16.66
N ALA A 278 3.30 -19.98 16.86
CA ALA A 278 2.27 -20.05 15.83
C ALA A 278 2.15 -18.77 14.98
N ASP A 279 2.92 -17.71 15.28
CA ASP A 279 3.00 -16.54 14.40
C ASP A 279 3.57 -16.96 13.05
N GLU A 280 2.86 -16.61 11.99
CA GLU A 280 3.22 -17.00 10.63
C GLU A 280 3.86 -15.84 9.89
N PHE A 281 3.11 -14.76 9.70
CA PHE A 281 3.61 -13.58 9.02
C PHE A 281 2.94 -12.30 9.51
N LEU A 282 3.63 -11.18 9.32
CA LEU A 282 3.16 -9.83 9.59
C LEU A 282 3.25 -9.00 8.32
N VAL A 283 2.20 -8.23 8.04
CA VAL A 283 2.15 -7.26 6.95
C VAL A 283 2.13 -5.85 7.52
N LEU A 284 2.94 -4.95 6.96
CA LEU A 284 2.84 -3.49 7.11
C LEU A 284 2.61 -2.90 5.72
N ALA A 285 1.55 -2.13 5.50
CA ALA A 285 1.30 -1.51 4.20
C ALA A 285 0.55 -0.18 4.32
N CYS A 286 0.69 0.67 3.29
CA CYS A 286 -0.10 1.90 3.13
C CYS A 286 -1.54 1.61 2.66
N ASP A 287 -2.38 2.64 2.64
CA ASP A 287 -3.79 2.51 2.25
C ASP A 287 -3.97 2.13 0.78
N GLY A 288 -2.97 2.38 -0.08
CA GLY A 288 -2.92 1.89 -1.46
C GLY A 288 -3.06 0.37 -1.60
N VAL A 289 -2.82 -0.38 -0.52
CA VAL A 289 -3.22 -1.79 -0.35
C VAL A 289 -4.59 -1.90 0.32
N TRP A 290 -4.75 -1.32 1.51
CA TRP A 290 -5.89 -1.59 2.40
C TRP A 290 -7.24 -1.02 1.94
N ASP A 291 -7.25 -0.03 1.05
CA ASP A 291 -8.46 0.47 0.40
C ASP A 291 -9.02 -0.52 -0.64
N ILE A 292 -8.22 -1.52 -1.03
CA ILE A 292 -8.52 -2.44 -2.13
C ILE A 292 -8.78 -3.87 -1.68
N ILE A 293 -8.16 -4.29 -0.58
CA ILE A 293 -8.26 -5.65 -0.07
C ILE A 293 -8.42 -5.65 1.44
N SER A 294 -9.37 -6.45 1.93
CA SER A 294 -9.60 -6.60 3.38
C SER A 294 -8.48 -7.39 4.06
N ASN A 295 -8.42 -7.30 5.40
CA ASN A 295 -7.43 -8.01 6.21
C ASN A 295 -7.50 -9.53 5.95
N GLU A 296 -8.70 -10.10 5.96
CA GLU A 296 -8.93 -11.54 5.78
C GLU A 296 -8.59 -12.00 4.36
N GLU A 297 -8.96 -11.22 3.34
CA GLU A 297 -8.63 -11.53 1.95
C GLU A 297 -7.12 -11.48 1.72
N LEU A 298 -6.42 -10.46 2.22
CA LEU A 298 -4.98 -10.35 2.06
C LEU A 298 -4.24 -11.45 2.84
N CYS A 299 -4.71 -11.77 4.05
CA CYS A 299 -4.19 -12.88 4.85
C CYS A 299 -4.31 -14.21 4.10
N ALA A 300 -5.50 -14.52 3.59
CA ALA A 300 -5.72 -15.76 2.83
C ALA A 300 -4.87 -15.79 1.56
N PHE A 301 -4.75 -14.66 0.86
CA PHE A 301 -3.93 -14.54 -0.34
C PHE A 301 -2.46 -14.80 -0.03
N ILE A 302 -1.86 -14.09 0.92
CA ILE A 302 -0.44 -14.26 1.29
C ILE A 302 -0.17 -15.68 1.78
N HIS A 303 -1.02 -16.23 2.65
CA HIS A 303 -0.88 -17.60 3.13
C HIS A 303 -0.82 -18.61 1.96
N ASN A 304 -1.71 -18.45 0.98
CA ASN A 304 -1.72 -19.28 -0.22
C ASN A 304 -0.47 -19.04 -1.09
N ARG A 305 -0.02 -17.79 -1.26
CA ARG A 305 1.17 -17.46 -2.05
C ARG A 305 2.47 -17.98 -1.44
N LEU A 306 2.62 -17.93 -0.11
CA LEU A 306 3.77 -18.51 0.60
C LEU A 306 3.89 -20.04 0.39
N SER A 307 2.79 -20.72 0.09
CA SER A 307 2.79 -22.16 -0.19
C SER A 307 3.27 -22.52 -1.60
N VAL A 308 3.41 -21.53 -2.50
CA VAL A 308 3.78 -21.74 -3.92
C VAL A 308 4.95 -20.86 -4.39
N CYS A 309 5.30 -19.81 -3.65
CA CYS A 309 6.39 -18.90 -3.98
C CYS A 309 7.63 -19.21 -3.15
N THR A 310 8.80 -19.21 -3.79
CA THR A 310 10.09 -19.40 -3.11
C THR A 310 10.72 -18.08 -2.66
N ASP A 311 10.41 -16.98 -3.36
CA ASP A 311 10.92 -15.64 -3.10
C ASP A 311 9.81 -14.76 -2.49
N LEU A 312 10.08 -14.15 -1.34
CA LEU A 312 9.12 -13.27 -0.67
C LEU A 312 8.86 -11.98 -1.47
N ARG A 313 9.80 -11.53 -2.30
CA ARG A 313 9.61 -10.38 -3.20
C ARG A 313 8.56 -10.66 -4.25
N ASP A 314 8.44 -11.91 -4.71
CA ASP A 314 7.40 -12.32 -5.65
C ASP A 314 6.02 -12.24 -4.99
N VAL A 315 5.92 -12.56 -3.69
CA VAL A 315 4.68 -12.40 -2.93
C VAL A 315 4.30 -10.93 -2.80
N CYS A 316 5.23 -10.05 -2.41
CA CYS A 316 5.00 -8.60 -2.36
C CYS A 316 4.62 -8.03 -3.73
N THR A 317 5.29 -8.45 -4.79
CA THR A 317 5.00 -8.07 -6.18
C THR A 317 3.59 -8.48 -6.59
N GLN A 318 3.17 -9.70 -6.26
CA GLN A 318 1.82 -10.18 -6.53
C GLN A 318 0.75 -9.41 -5.76
N VAL A 319 1.01 -9.02 -4.51
CA VAL A 319 0.08 -8.16 -3.74
C VAL A 319 -0.06 -6.78 -4.39
N ILE A 320 1.06 -6.16 -4.79
CA ILE A 320 1.05 -4.85 -5.46
C ILE A 320 0.27 -4.92 -6.78
N ASP A 321 0.56 -5.91 -7.62
CA ASP A 321 -0.14 -6.11 -8.88
C ASP A 321 -1.63 -6.37 -8.67
N LEU A 322 -1.99 -7.20 -7.68
CA LEU A 322 -3.38 -7.46 -7.31
C LEU A 322 -4.11 -6.16 -6.94
N CYS A 323 -3.51 -5.31 -6.10
CA CYS A 323 -4.10 -4.04 -5.69
C CYS A 323 -4.27 -3.09 -6.88
N LEU A 324 -3.25 -2.96 -7.72
CA LEU A 324 -3.32 -2.19 -8.97
C LEU A 324 -4.45 -2.68 -9.88
N TYR A 325 -4.59 -4.00 -10.07
CA TYR A 325 -5.59 -4.59 -10.96
C TYR A 325 -7.01 -4.57 -10.39
N LYS A 326 -7.16 -4.58 -9.07
CA LYS A 326 -8.44 -4.35 -8.39
C LYS A 326 -8.84 -2.86 -8.41
N GLY A 327 -7.89 -1.95 -8.62
CA GLY A 327 -8.16 -0.55 -8.95
C GLY A 327 -7.52 0.47 -8.02
N SER A 328 -6.46 0.10 -7.29
CA SER A 328 -5.66 1.07 -6.55
C SER A 328 -5.16 2.17 -7.50
N LEU A 329 -5.37 3.41 -7.06
CA LEU A 329 -4.90 4.62 -7.75
C LEU A 329 -3.71 5.26 -7.06
N ASP A 330 -3.26 4.68 -5.94
CA ASP A 330 -2.28 5.32 -5.08
C ASP A 330 -0.85 4.78 -5.29
N ASN A 331 0.08 5.34 -4.53
CA ASN A 331 1.33 4.65 -4.21
C ASN A 331 0.99 3.36 -3.43
N ILE A 332 1.79 2.32 -3.64
CA ILE A 332 1.54 1.02 -3.03
C ILE A 332 2.85 0.53 -2.44
N SER A 333 2.92 0.42 -1.12
CA SER A 333 4.06 -0.11 -0.38
C SER A 333 3.63 -1.18 0.61
N ILE A 334 4.37 -2.28 0.64
CA ILE A 334 4.13 -3.42 1.53
C ILE A 334 5.46 -3.98 2.04
N ILE A 335 5.52 -4.25 3.34
CA ILE A 335 6.54 -5.08 3.98
C ILE A 335 5.87 -6.37 4.46
N LEU A 336 6.37 -7.50 3.99
CA LEU A 336 5.98 -8.83 4.44
C LEU A 336 7.10 -9.42 5.30
N LEU A 337 6.77 -9.75 6.54
CA LEU A 337 7.65 -10.36 7.53
C LEU A 337 7.18 -11.79 7.75
N CYS A 338 8.04 -12.79 7.57
CA CYS A 338 7.74 -14.20 7.85
C CYS A 338 8.50 -14.66 9.09
N PHE A 339 7.76 -15.17 10.07
CA PHE A 339 8.28 -15.82 11.25
C PHE A 339 8.60 -17.29 10.96
N PRO A 340 9.30 -18.02 11.86
CA PRO A 340 9.57 -19.44 11.67
C PRO A 340 8.32 -20.31 11.49
N GLY A 341 7.15 -19.85 11.94
CA GLY A 341 5.87 -20.53 11.75
C GLY A 341 5.22 -20.33 10.38
N ALA A 342 5.79 -19.50 9.50
CA ALA A 342 5.21 -19.19 8.19
C ALA A 342 4.95 -20.45 7.34
N PRO A 343 3.89 -20.45 6.51
CA PRO A 343 3.64 -21.51 5.55
C PRO A 343 4.87 -21.81 4.70
N GLN A 344 5.14 -23.09 4.49
CA GLN A 344 6.22 -23.57 3.64
C GLN A 344 5.66 -24.03 2.30
N LEU A 345 6.54 -24.16 1.31
CA LEU A 345 6.18 -24.71 0.00
C LEU A 345 5.46 -26.06 0.14
N SER A 346 4.35 -26.20 -0.57
CA SER A 346 3.56 -27.43 -0.62
C SER A 346 3.57 -27.98 -2.03
N ALA A 347 4.00 -29.25 -2.18
CA ALA A 347 3.96 -29.93 -3.47
C ALA A 347 2.52 -30.04 -4.03
N GLU A 348 1.53 -30.18 -3.14
CA GLU A 348 0.13 -30.17 -3.52
C GLU A 348 -0.31 -28.79 -4.00
N ALA A 349 0.06 -27.72 -3.30
CA ALA A 349 -0.27 -26.35 -3.71
C ALA A 349 0.40 -25.96 -5.04
N LEU A 350 1.65 -26.37 -5.25
CA LEU A 350 2.36 -26.17 -6.52
C LEU A 350 1.68 -26.89 -7.68
N HIS A 351 1.21 -28.11 -7.45
CA HIS A 351 0.47 -28.86 -8.46
C HIS A 351 -0.87 -28.18 -8.79
N GLN A 352 -1.63 -27.76 -7.78
CA GLN A 352 -2.89 -27.03 -7.96
C GLN A 352 -2.69 -25.69 -8.69
N GLU A 353 -1.59 -24.99 -8.41
CA GLU A 353 -1.24 -23.75 -9.11
C GLU A 353 -0.97 -24.00 -10.60
N ALA A 354 -0.21 -25.06 -10.93
CA ALA A 354 0.07 -25.43 -12.32
C ALA A 354 -1.21 -25.84 -13.06
N GLU A 355 -2.07 -26.65 -12.44
CA GLU A 355 -3.37 -27.04 -13.04
C GLU A 355 -4.28 -25.82 -13.29
N LEU A 356 -4.27 -24.84 -12.38
CA LEU A 356 -5.01 -23.59 -12.56
C LEU A 356 -4.44 -22.78 -13.74
N GLU A 357 -3.12 -22.69 -13.87
CA GLU A 357 -2.49 -21.97 -14.98
C GLU A 357 -2.81 -22.62 -16.33
N ASP A 358 -2.72 -23.95 -16.44
CA ASP A 358 -3.10 -24.71 -17.64
C ASP A 358 -4.59 -24.49 -18.00
N LEU A 359 -5.46 -24.46 -16.98
CA LEU A 359 -6.89 -24.18 -17.15
C LEU A 359 -7.12 -22.76 -17.66
N LEU A 360 -6.43 -21.76 -17.11
CA LEU A 360 -6.53 -20.36 -17.54
C LEU A 360 -6.04 -20.18 -18.98
N GLU A 361 -4.91 -20.80 -19.33
CA GLU A 361 -4.39 -20.78 -20.71
C GLU A 361 -5.40 -21.38 -21.70
N SER A 362 -5.99 -22.53 -21.34
CA SER A 362 -7.02 -23.19 -22.15
C SER A 362 -8.27 -22.32 -22.30
N LYS A 363 -8.73 -21.66 -21.22
CA LYS A 363 -9.88 -20.76 -21.24
C LYS A 363 -9.64 -19.51 -22.06
N VAL A 364 -8.43 -18.94 -21.99
CA VAL A 364 -8.02 -17.81 -22.84
C VAL A 364 -8.06 -18.23 -24.31
N ALA A 365 -7.54 -19.40 -24.67
CA ALA A 365 -7.57 -19.91 -26.04
C ALA A 365 -9.00 -20.13 -26.56
N GLU A 366 -9.87 -20.72 -25.74
CA GLU A 366 -11.30 -20.92 -26.05
C GLU A 366 -11.99 -19.58 -26.35
N ILE A 367 -11.88 -18.61 -25.43
CA ILE A 367 -12.48 -17.28 -25.59
C ILE A 367 -11.93 -16.56 -26.82
N TYR A 368 -10.61 -16.62 -27.03
CA TYR A 368 -9.97 -15.98 -28.18
C TYR A 368 -10.51 -16.56 -29.50
N SER A 369 -10.59 -17.89 -29.60
CA SER A 369 -11.14 -18.57 -30.78
C SER A 369 -12.62 -18.26 -31.01
N GLU A 370 -13.43 -18.18 -29.95
CA GLU A 370 -14.85 -17.82 -30.06
C GLU A 370 -15.06 -16.41 -30.60
N LEU A 371 -14.29 -15.45 -30.11
CA LEU A 371 -14.34 -14.06 -30.58
C LEU A 371 -13.93 -13.97 -32.07
N CYS A 372 -12.86 -14.66 -32.46
CA CYS A 372 -12.47 -14.76 -33.87
C CYS A 372 -13.57 -15.40 -34.74
N ALA A 373 -14.24 -16.45 -34.26
CA ALA A 373 -15.33 -17.11 -34.99
C ALA A 373 -16.55 -16.21 -35.20
N ARG A 374 -16.77 -15.21 -34.32
CA ARG A 374 -17.79 -14.16 -34.47
C ARG A 374 -17.37 -13.04 -35.43
N GLY A 375 -16.15 -13.09 -35.96
CA GLY A 375 -15.58 -12.05 -36.81
C GLY A 375 -15.06 -10.84 -36.02
N GLU A 376 -14.87 -10.98 -34.71
CA GLU A 376 -14.32 -9.94 -33.84
C GLU A 376 -12.80 -10.07 -33.75
N GLU A 377 -12.08 -8.95 -33.65
CA GLU A 377 -10.65 -8.94 -33.31
C GLU A 377 -10.51 -8.96 -31.78
N PRO A 378 -10.06 -10.06 -31.15
CA PRO A 378 -10.05 -10.16 -29.70
C PRO A 378 -9.01 -9.22 -29.10
N ASP A 379 -9.47 -8.20 -28.36
CA ASP A 379 -8.60 -7.43 -27.48
C ASP A 379 -8.53 -8.06 -26.09
N LEU A 380 -7.47 -7.74 -25.34
CA LEU A 380 -7.27 -8.29 -24.00
C LEU A 380 -8.43 -7.96 -23.06
N LEU A 381 -9.05 -6.77 -23.19
CA LEU A 381 -10.12 -6.37 -22.28
C LEU A 381 -11.35 -7.27 -22.46
N SER A 382 -11.69 -7.59 -23.71
CA SER A 382 -12.78 -8.48 -24.06
C SER A 382 -12.54 -9.88 -23.48
N VAL A 383 -11.30 -10.39 -23.60
CA VAL A 383 -10.91 -11.67 -22.99
C VAL A 383 -11.02 -11.63 -21.46
N LEU A 384 -10.50 -10.58 -20.81
CA LEU A 384 -10.59 -10.43 -19.35
C LEU A 384 -12.05 -10.32 -18.87
N THR A 385 -12.90 -9.61 -19.62
CA THR A 385 -14.31 -9.43 -19.29
C THR A 385 -15.07 -10.77 -19.35
N LEU A 386 -14.80 -11.58 -20.37
CA LEU A 386 -15.40 -12.90 -20.53
C LEU A 386 -14.86 -13.93 -19.53
N LEU A 387 -13.58 -13.84 -19.17
CA LEU A 387 -13.02 -14.66 -18.09
C LEU A 387 -13.64 -14.31 -16.74
N ALA A 388 -13.85 -13.02 -16.47
CA ALA A 388 -14.46 -12.55 -15.22
C ALA A 388 -15.93 -13.01 -15.06
N SER A 389 -16.64 -13.29 -16.15
CA SER A 389 -17.99 -13.87 -16.12
C SER A 389 -18.01 -15.40 -16.10
N THR A 390 -16.85 -16.05 -16.17
CA THR A 390 -16.71 -17.51 -16.15
C THR A 390 -16.37 -18.00 -14.75
N VAL A 391 -16.98 -19.11 -14.32
CA VAL A 391 -16.63 -19.75 -13.05
C VAL A 391 -15.33 -20.53 -13.23
N ILE A 392 -14.28 -20.08 -12.57
CA ILE A 392 -12.94 -20.70 -12.61
C ILE A 392 -12.63 -21.22 -11.19
N PRO A 393 -12.63 -22.55 -10.98
CA PRO A 393 -12.30 -23.12 -9.67
C PRO A 393 -10.81 -22.97 -9.36
N GLY A 394 -10.45 -23.03 -8.08
CA GLY A 394 -9.04 -23.05 -7.64
C GLY A 394 -8.34 -21.69 -7.64
N LEU A 395 -9.02 -20.58 -7.95
CA LEU A 395 -8.43 -19.24 -7.88
C LEU A 395 -7.87 -18.92 -6.48
N PRO A 396 -6.75 -18.17 -6.39
CA PRO A 396 -6.18 -17.79 -5.10
C PRO A 396 -7.20 -17.07 -4.21
N PRO A 397 -7.38 -17.49 -2.95
CA PRO A 397 -8.33 -16.87 -2.04
C PRO A 397 -7.94 -15.40 -1.79
N GLY A 398 -8.93 -14.50 -1.74
CA GLY A 398 -8.73 -13.04 -1.63
C GLY A 398 -8.20 -12.36 -2.90
N GLY A 399 -7.41 -13.06 -3.72
CA GLY A 399 -6.87 -12.57 -4.98
C GLY A 399 -7.83 -12.69 -6.17
N GLY A 400 -8.57 -13.80 -6.23
CA GLY A 400 -9.51 -14.09 -7.32
C GLY A 400 -8.84 -14.16 -8.69
N ILE A 401 -9.57 -13.79 -9.74
CA ILE A 401 -9.05 -13.80 -11.11
C ILE A 401 -8.00 -12.70 -11.33
N GLN A 402 -8.10 -11.60 -10.58
CA GLN A 402 -7.20 -10.45 -10.68
C GLN A 402 -5.76 -10.82 -10.31
N SER A 403 -5.54 -11.70 -9.33
CA SER A 403 -4.18 -12.16 -8.99
C SER A 403 -3.54 -13.03 -10.07
N LYS A 404 -4.34 -13.56 -11.02
CA LYS A 404 -3.83 -14.36 -12.15
C LYS A 404 -3.75 -13.56 -13.46
N ARG A 405 -3.93 -12.23 -13.40
CA ARG A 405 -3.94 -11.37 -14.60
C ARG A 405 -2.65 -11.45 -15.42
N ASN A 406 -1.48 -11.58 -14.79
CA ASN A 406 -0.20 -11.73 -15.50
C ASN A 406 -0.15 -13.03 -16.33
N CYS A 407 -0.63 -14.15 -15.76
CA CYS A 407 -0.77 -15.43 -16.48
C CYS A 407 -1.74 -15.28 -17.68
N ILE A 408 -2.90 -14.66 -17.45
CA ILE A 408 -3.91 -14.43 -18.49
C ILE A 408 -3.36 -13.53 -19.62
N ILE A 409 -2.60 -12.48 -19.28
CA ILE A 409 -1.97 -11.59 -20.26
C ILE A 409 -0.97 -12.35 -21.12
N SER A 410 -0.11 -13.17 -20.50
CA SER A 410 0.85 -14.02 -21.21
C SER A 410 0.15 -14.97 -22.18
N ALA A 411 -0.88 -15.68 -21.71
CA ALA A 411 -1.70 -16.57 -22.53
C ALA A 411 -2.36 -15.84 -23.71
N TYR A 412 -2.92 -14.65 -23.47
CA TYR A 412 -3.54 -13.83 -24.52
C TYR A 412 -2.55 -13.47 -25.62
N TYR A 413 -1.34 -13.02 -25.26
CA TYR A 413 -0.33 -12.66 -26.25
C TYR A 413 0.19 -13.88 -27.03
N GLN A 414 0.30 -15.05 -26.40
CA GLN A 414 0.61 -16.28 -27.11
C GLN A 414 -0.45 -16.61 -28.17
N GLN A 415 -1.75 -16.51 -27.83
CA GLN A 415 -2.84 -16.72 -28.78
C GLN A 415 -2.83 -15.67 -29.90
N ARG A 416 -2.61 -14.40 -29.56
CA ARG A 416 -2.54 -13.33 -30.55
C ARG A 416 -1.44 -13.56 -31.57
N GLU A 417 -0.26 -14.03 -31.14
CA GLU A 417 0.82 -14.39 -32.07
C GLU A 417 0.46 -15.61 -32.94
N HIS A 418 -0.24 -16.61 -32.39
CA HIS A 418 -0.68 -17.80 -33.15
C HIS A 418 -1.67 -17.46 -34.28
N TYR A 419 -2.56 -16.50 -34.04
CA TYR A 419 -3.57 -16.05 -35.02
C TYR A 419 -3.07 -14.93 -35.95
N LYS A 420 -1.81 -14.49 -35.86
CA LYS A 420 -1.26 -13.58 -36.87
C LYS A 420 -1.28 -14.25 -38.25
N PRO A 421 -1.85 -13.62 -39.29
CA PRO A 421 -1.80 -14.17 -40.63
C PRO A 421 -0.33 -14.34 -41.06
N ASN A 422 0.03 -15.53 -41.54
CA ASN A 422 1.33 -15.81 -42.16
C ASN A 422 1.53 -14.87 -43.37
N GLY A 423 2.08 -13.67 -43.17
CA GLY A 423 2.22 -12.72 -44.28
C GLY A 423 2.65 -11.28 -44.00
N MET A 424 3.16 -10.92 -42.82
CA MET A 424 3.86 -9.64 -42.63
C MET A 424 5.15 -9.85 -41.84
N MET A 425 6.20 -10.23 -42.56
CA MET A 425 7.60 -9.98 -42.18
C MET A 425 8.02 -8.59 -42.64
#